data_AF-C5KGS6-F1
#
_entry.id   AF-C5KGS6-F1
#
_cell.length_a   1.000
_cell.length_b   1.000
_cell.length_c   1.000
_cell.angle_alpha   90.00
_cell.angle_beta   90.00
_cell.angle_gamma   90.00
#
_symmetry.space_group_name_H-M   'P 1'
#
loop_
_entity.id
_entity.type
_entity.pdbx_description
1 polymer ?
#
loop_
_entity_poly.entity_id
_entity_poly.type
_entity_poly.pdbx_seq_one_letter_code
_entity_poly.pdbx_strand_id
1 'polypeptide(L)'
;MVAQAVTASAGRKRFLSQDDLDCERCFTQDGMVYVLKAIGVQIVESTCSVDHNSILNYLKKAAGLLGIEFDCEPDVKIILDPIPSMVQASATCTGGNPVLGTNDPGSSCQRYLEVIHLGAAWRAARSAKLKLKDVVLAVIDTGVDTTHPDLVNQFWRNPADGSIGFNFAKNNTNVTDVLRHGTHCAGQCGRPD
;
A
#
# COMPACT_ATOMS: atom_id res chain seq x y z
N MET A 1 -31.28 22.79 -17.73
CA MET A 1 -31.97 22.83 -16.41
C MET A 1 -32.15 21.40 -15.95
N VAL A 2 -31.37 20.93 -14.97
CA VAL A 2 -31.77 20.24 -13.72
C VAL A 2 -30.46 20.13 -12.92
N ALA A 3 -30.24 21.03 -11.95
CA ALA A 3 -29.14 20.87 -11.01
C ALA A 3 -29.64 19.93 -9.90
N GLN A 4 -29.17 18.68 -9.91
CA GLN A 4 -29.48 17.74 -8.83
C GLN A 4 -28.66 18.13 -7.60
N ALA A 5 -29.36 18.51 -6.53
CA ALA A 5 -28.75 18.86 -5.26
C ALA A 5 -28.44 17.57 -4.49
N VAL A 6 -27.16 17.31 -4.22
CA VAL A 6 -26.74 16.23 -3.34
C VAL A 6 -26.84 16.73 -1.90
N THR A 7 -27.59 16.03 -1.04
CA THR A 7 -27.74 16.36 0.37
C THR A 7 -26.50 15.92 1.17
N ALA A 8 -25.74 16.88 1.68
CA ALA A 8 -24.60 16.67 2.56
C ALA A 8 -25.02 16.34 4.00
N SER A 9 -24.17 15.61 4.71
CA SER A 9 -24.27 15.28 6.16
C SER A 9 -24.41 16.49 7.11
N ALA A 10 -24.29 17.73 6.62
CA ALA A 10 -24.36 18.96 7.41
C ALA A 10 -25.43 19.98 6.95
N GLY A 11 -26.45 19.56 6.19
CA GLY A 11 -27.60 20.43 5.85
C GLY A 11 -27.31 21.58 4.87
N ARG A 12 -26.10 21.66 4.30
CA ARG A 12 -25.72 22.66 3.30
C ARG A 12 -25.94 22.08 1.90
N LYS A 13 -26.95 22.58 1.17
CA LYS A 13 -27.15 22.23 -0.24
C LYS A 13 -25.98 22.78 -1.05
N ARG A 14 -25.15 21.90 -1.64
CA ARG A 14 -24.14 22.28 -2.62
C ARG A 14 -24.67 21.97 -4.02
N PHE A 15 -24.55 22.93 -4.91
CA PHE A 15 -24.85 22.75 -6.32
C PHE A 15 -23.62 22.21 -7.04
N LEU A 16 -23.83 21.21 -7.90
CA LEU A 16 -22.78 20.68 -8.78
C LEU A 16 -22.48 21.72 -9.88
N SER A 17 -21.20 21.99 -10.11
CA SER A 17 -20.76 22.78 -11.27
C SER A 17 -20.91 21.97 -12.57
N GLN A 18 -20.72 22.63 -13.72
CA GLN A 18 -20.68 21.90 -14.99
C GLN A 18 -19.53 20.87 -15.00
N ASP A 19 -18.36 21.23 -14.47
CA ASP A 19 -17.22 20.32 -14.33
C ASP A 19 -17.55 19.11 -13.44
N ASP A 20 -18.34 19.33 -12.38
CA ASP A 20 -18.78 18.23 -11.49
C ASP A 20 -19.70 17.25 -12.25
N LEU A 21 -20.61 17.78 -13.08
CA LEU A 21 -21.49 16.95 -13.93
C LEU A 21 -20.71 16.23 -15.04
N ASP A 22 -19.63 16.81 -15.53
CA ASP A 22 -18.74 16.19 -16.51
C ASP A 22 -17.95 15.04 -15.87
N CYS A 23 -17.50 15.22 -14.62
CA CYS A 23 -16.91 14.15 -13.81
C CYS A 23 -17.90 13.00 -13.58
N GLU A 24 -19.15 13.29 -13.18
CA GLU A 24 -20.16 12.26 -12.98
C GLU A 24 -20.42 11.45 -14.26
N ARG A 25 -20.55 12.13 -15.40
CA ARG A 25 -20.70 11.44 -16.69
C ARG A 25 -19.49 10.60 -17.05
N CYS A 26 -18.28 11.06 -16.74
CA CYS A 26 -17.07 10.28 -16.91
C CYS A 26 -17.11 9.00 -16.06
N PHE A 27 -17.38 9.09 -14.76
CA PHE A 27 -17.32 7.94 -13.85
C PHE A 27 -18.45 6.92 -14.05
N THR A 28 -19.53 7.29 -14.73
CA THR A 28 -20.59 6.34 -15.13
C THR A 28 -20.21 5.43 -16.29
N GLN A 29 -19.09 5.68 -16.99
CA GLN A 29 -18.64 4.82 -18.09
C GLN A 29 -18.05 3.51 -17.55
N ASP A 30 -18.20 2.44 -18.32
CA ASP A 30 -17.66 1.12 -17.97
C ASP A 30 -16.14 1.17 -17.80
N GLY A 31 -15.64 0.63 -16.69
CA GLY A 31 -14.21 0.57 -16.38
C GLY A 31 -13.60 1.83 -15.79
N MET A 32 -14.40 2.87 -15.50
CA MET A 32 -13.88 4.10 -14.87
C MET A 32 -13.80 4.03 -13.35
N VAL A 33 -14.61 3.18 -12.72
CA VAL A 33 -14.59 2.98 -11.27
C VAL A 33 -14.48 1.50 -10.95
N TYR A 34 -13.37 1.10 -10.33
CA TYR A 34 -13.15 -0.26 -9.84
C TYR A 34 -13.42 -0.31 -8.34
N VAL A 35 -14.31 -1.23 -7.92
CA VAL A 35 -14.70 -1.35 -6.52
C VAL A 35 -14.09 -2.60 -5.90
N LEU A 36 -13.13 -2.40 -5.01
CA LEU A 36 -12.54 -3.45 -4.18
C LEU A 36 -13.38 -3.62 -2.90
N LYS A 37 -14.56 -4.23 -3.05
CA LYS A 37 -15.57 -4.37 -1.97
C LYS A 37 -15.00 -4.96 -0.67
N ALA A 38 -14.06 -5.89 -0.76
CA ALA A 38 -13.47 -6.58 0.40
C ALA A 38 -12.67 -5.64 1.32
N ILE A 39 -12.08 -4.57 0.77
CA ILE A 39 -11.27 -3.61 1.52
C ILE A 39 -11.90 -2.21 1.54
N GLY A 40 -13.11 -2.04 0.99
CA GLY A 40 -13.82 -0.77 0.97
C GLY A 40 -13.18 0.32 0.10
N VAL A 41 -12.32 -0.06 -0.85
CA VAL A 41 -11.59 0.89 -1.72
C VAL A 41 -12.28 1.01 -3.08
N GLN A 42 -12.35 2.24 -3.62
CA GLN A 42 -12.71 2.50 -5.01
C GLN A 42 -11.52 3.15 -5.72
N ILE A 43 -11.16 2.60 -6.88
CA ILE A 43 -10.12 3.15 -7.74
C ILE A 43 -10.82 3.83 -8.90
N VAL A 44 -10.51 5.10 -9.12
CA VAL A 44 -11.07 5.91 -10.20
C VAL A 44 -10.01 6.11 -11.27
N GLU A 45 -10.30 5.63 -12.48
CA GLU A 45 -9.44 5.87 -13.63
C GLU A 45 -9.67 7.27 -14.21
N SER A 46 -8.58 7.98 -14.50
CA SER A 46 -8.64 9.35 -15.04
C SER A 46 -8.49 9.39 -16.56
N THR A 47 -8.84 8.32 -17.28
CA THR A 47 -8.64 8.22 -18.74
C THR A 47 -9.72 8.95 -19.56
N CYS A 48 -10.66 9.64 -18.92
CA CYS A 48 -11.68 10.41 -19.60
C CYS A 48 -11.22 11.80 -20.05
N SER A 49 -12.06 12.47 -20.85
CA SER A 49 -11.77 13.79 -21.43
C SER A 49 -11.80 14.95 -20.43
N VAL A 50 -12.09 14.68 -19.16
CA VAL A 50 -12.13 15.70 -18.09
C VAL A 50 -10.71 15.93 -17.59
N ASP A 51 -10.34 17.19 -17.35
CA ASP A 51 -9.01 17.49 -16.86
C ASP A 51 -8.78 16.99 -15.42
N HIS A 52 -7.51 16.70 -15.11
CA HIS A 52 -7.12 16.15 -13.82
C HIS A 52 -7.51 17.05 -12.63
N ASN A 53 -7.46 18.38 -12.77
CA ASN A 53 -7.82 19.28 -11.67
C ASN A 53 -9.33 19.24 -11.38
N SER A 54 -10.16 19.15 -12.42
CA SER A 54 -11.61 18.98 -12.27
C SER A 54 -11.95 17.67 -11.54
N ILE A 55 -11.33 16.55 -11.94
CA ILE A 55 -11.49 15.26 -11.26
C ILE A 55 -11.07 15.35 -9.77
N LEU A 56 -9.89 15.92 -9.51
CA LEU A 56 -9.35 16.05 -8.16
C LEU A 56 -10.22 16.97 -7.28
N ASN A 57 -10.75 18.06 -7.84
CA ASN A 57 -11.68 18.94 -7.14
C ASN A 57 -13.02 18.26 -6.85
N TYR A 58 -13.56 17.48 -7.80
CA TYR A 58 -14.78 16.71 -7.61
C TYR A 58 -14.62 15.67 -6.48
N LEU A 59 -13.53 14.88 -6.51
CA LEU A 59 -13.30 13.84 -5.50
C LEU A 59 -13.02 14.44 -4.11
N LYS A 60 -12.32 15.58 -4.01
CA LYS A 60 -12.18 16.32 -2.74
C LYS A 60 -13.53 16.82 -2.20
N LYS A 61 -14.43 17.28 -3.07
CA LYS A 61 -15.79 17.65 -2.66
C LYS A 61 -16.55 16.42 -2.16
N ALA A 62 -16.48 15.30 -2.89
CA ALA A 62 -17.12 14.04 -2.51
C ALA A 62 -16.61 13.52 -1.15
N ALA A 63 -15.30 13.58 -0.92
CA ALA A 63 -14.67 13.25 0.36
C ALA A 63 -15.31 13.99 1.54
N GLY A 64 -15.43 15.32 1.42
CA GLY A 64 -16.06 16.13 2.45
C GLY A 64 -17.57 15.92 2.60
N LEU A 65 -18.28 15.52 1.53
CA LEU A 65 -19.73 15.30 1.53
C LEU A 65 -20.12 13.94 2.12
N LEU A 66 -19.36 12.91 1.74
CA LEU A 66 -19.64 11.51 2.07
C LEU A 66 -18.88 11.04 3.33
N GLY A 67 -17.90 11.83 3.79
CA GLY A 67 -17.04 11.43 4.90
C GLY A 67 -16.13 10.25 4.54
N ILE A 68 -15.70 10.19 3.27
CA ILE A 68 -14.75 9.18 2.78
C ILE A 68 -13.33 9.74 2.76
N GLU A 69 -12.35 8.86 2.94
CA GLU A 69 -10.94 9.18 2.72
C GLU A 69 -10.67 9.28 1.21
N PHE A 70 -9.85 10.25 0.81
CA PHE A 70 -9.48 10.49 -0.58
C PHE A 70 -7.99 10.75 -0.67
N ASP A 71 -7.29 9.83 -1.34
CA ASP A 71 -5.89 9.97 -1.71
C ASP A 71 -5.77 10.09 -3.22
N CYS A 72 -4.89 10.99 -3.66
CA CYS A 72 -4.54 11.14 -5.06
C CYS A 72 -3.04 11.32 -5.16
N GLU A 73 -2.37 10.29 -5.65
CA GLU A 73 -0.95 10.30 -5.94
C GLU A 73 -0.75 10.36 -7.47
N PRO A 74 0.22 11.16 -7.95
CA PRO A 74 0.56 11.13 -9.36
C PRO A 74 1.22 9.78 -9.71
N ASP A 75 1.02 9.32 -10.95
CA ASP A 75 1.81 8.20 -11.48
C ASP A 75 3.28 8.63 -11.58
N VAL A 76 4.11 8.15 -10.64
CA VAL A 76 5.56 8.40 -10.67
C VAL A 76 6.26 7.21 -11.32
N LYS A 77 6.79 7.41 -12.52
CA LYS A 77 7.76 6.47 -13.11
C LYS A 77 9.15 6.75 -12.54
N ILE A 78 9.52 6.01 -11.50
CA ILE A 78 10.90 6.03 -10.97
C ILE A 78 11.74 5.09 -11.84
N ILE A 79 12.62 5.67 -12.65
CA ILE A 79 13.69 4.92 -13.33
C ILE A 79 14.87 4.92 -12.37
N LEU A 80 15.13 3.77 -11.75
CA LEU A 80 16.38 3.57 -11.02
C LEU A 80 17.46 3.33 -12.07
N ASP A 81 18.46 4.21 -12.12
CA ASP A 81 19.66 3.93 -12.89
C ASP A 81 20.25 2.60 -12.39
N PRO A 82 20.70 1.70 -13.28
CA PRO A 82 21.33 0.47 -12.86
C PRO A 82 22.47 0.81 -11.91
N ILE A 83 22.44 0.24 -10.70
CA ILE A 83 23.55 0.38 -9.75
C ILE A 83 24.80 -0.09 -10.52
N PRO A 84 25.83 0.77 -10.75
CA PRO A 84 26.95 0.48 -11.67
C PRO A 84 27.80 -0.72 -11.25
N SER A 85 27.47 -1.34 -10.14
CA SER A 85 28.11 -2.53 -9.64
C SER A 85 27.00 -3.42 -9.12
N MET A 86 26.76 -4.53 -9.83
CA MET A 86 26.25 -5.73 -9.21
C MET A 86 27.21 -6.04 -8.07
N VAL A 87 26.91 -5.52 -6.88
CA VAL A 87 27.59 -5.95 -5.67
C VAL A 87 27.28 -7.43 -5.59
N GLN A 88 28.26 -8.28 -5.93
CA GLN A 88 28.10 -9.72 -5.86
C GLN A 88 27.48 -10.02 -4.50
N ALA A 89 26.31 -10.66 -4.52
CA ALA A 89 25.72 -11.22 -3.32
C ALA A 89 26.84 -12.01 -2.64
N SER A 90 27.20 -11.62 -1.41
CA SER A 90 28.16 -12.39 -0.63
C SER A 90 27.61 -13.81 -0.58
N ALA A 91 28.31 -14.78 -1.18
CA ALA A 91 27.82 -16.15 -1.28
C ALA A 91 27.62 -16.82 0.09
N THR A 92 28.15 -16.20 1.15
CA THR A 92 28.02 -16.63 2.53
C THR A 92 27.61 -15.45 3.40
N CYS A 93 26.46 -15.61 4.05
CA CYS A 93 26.03 -14.76 5.16
C CYS A 93 26.85 -15.15 6.40
N THR A 94 27.39 -14.18 7.12
CA THR A 94 28.32 -14.37 8.25
C THR A 94 27.62 -14.57 9.59
N GLY A 95 26.29 -14.67 9.63
CA GLY A 95 25.55 -14.94 10.86
C GLY A 95 25.37 -13.70 11.76
N GLY A 96 24.63 -12.69 11.30
CA GLY A 96 24.45 -11.40 11.99
C GLY A 96 25.10 -10.22 11.29
N ASN A 97 24.65 -9.01 11.61
CA ASN A 97 25.14 -7.76 11.05
C ASN A 97 25.45 -6.76 12.18
N PRO A 98 26.74 -6.55 12.52
CA PRO A 98 27.15 -5.62 13.57
C PRO A 98 26.78 -4.15 13.31
N VAL A 99 26.67 -3.75 12.04
CA VAL A 99 26.28 -2.38 11.65
C VAL A 99 24.82 -2.13 12.01
N LEU A 100 23.97 -3.14 11.80
CA LEU A 100 22.55 -3.10 12.16
C LEU A 100 22.32 -3.43 13.65
N GLY A 101 23.24 -4.14 14.29
CA GLY A 101 23.14 -4.60 15.66
C GLY A 101 22.16 -5.76 15.84
N THR A 102 22.01 -6.62 14.82
CA THR A 102 21.18 -7.84 14.85
C THR A 102 22.06 -9.10 14.76
N ASN A 103 21.58 -10.18 15.37
CA ASN A 103 22.13 -11.53 15.28
C ASN A 103 21.41 -12.39 14.22
N ASP A 104 20.50 -11.83 13.43
CA ASP A 104 19.81 -12.54 12.36
C ASP A 104 20.83 -13.13 11.37
N PRO A 105 20.80 -14.45 11.10
CA PRO A 105 21.80 -15.09 10.26
C PRO A 105 21.90 -14.53 8.83
N GLY A 106 20.77 -14.07 8.28
CA GLY A 106 20.66 -13.52 6.92
C GLY A 106 21.09 -12.05 6.79
N SER A 107 21.14 -11.29 7.89
CA SER A 107 21.30 -9.83 7.88
C SER A 107 22.61 -9.32 7.27
N SER A 108 23.68 -10.12 7.29
CA SER A 108 24.95 -9.80 6.61
C SER A 108 24.86 -9.85 5.08
N CYS A 109 23.86 -10.55 4.54
CA CYS A 109 23.56 -10.59 3.10
C CYS A 109 22.59 -9.48 2.66
N GLN A 110 21.93 -8.81 3.60
CA GLN A 110 20.94 -7.76 3.34
C GLN A 110 21.59 -6.37 3.28
N ARG A 111 22.58 -6.18 2.37
CA ARG A 111 23.36 -4.92 2.29
C ARG A 111 22.53 -3.66 2.08
N TYR A 112 21.34 -3.79 1.48
CA TYR A 112 20.41 -2.67 1.29
C TYR A 112 19.99 -2.02 2.63
N LEU A 113 19.97 -2.78 3.73
CA LEU A 113 19.66 -2.26 5.06
C LEU A 113 20.71 -1.27 5.58
N GLU A 114 21.97 -1.43 5.17
CA GLU A 114 23.05 -0.48 5.46
C GLU A 114 22.96 0.76 4.58
N VAL A 115 22.59 0.59 3.30
CA VAL A 115 22.42 1.69 2.33
C VAL A 115 21.29 2.64 2.76
N ILE A 116 20.15 2.11 3.22
CA ILE A 116 19.06 2.93 3.77
C ILE A 116 19.33 3.39 5.21
N HIS A 117 20.51 3.08 5.76
CA HIS A 117 20.94 3.44 7.11
C HIS A 117 19.96 2.97 8.22
N LEU A 118 19.35 1.79 8.07
CA LEU A 118 18.30 1.31 8.98
C LEU A 118 18.80 1.23 10.44
N GLY A 119 20.02 0.74 10.67
CA GLY A 119 20.60 0.66 12.02
C GLY A 119 20.76 2.03 12.69
N ALA A 120 21.08 3.09 11.93
CA ALA A 120 21.13 4.45 12.44
C ALA A 120 19.73 4.99 12.75
N ALA A 121 18.75 4.76 11.86
CA ALA A 121 17.36 5.16 12.06
C ALA A 121 16.76 4.52 13.33
N TRP A 122 16.97 3.22 13.54
CA TRP A 122 16.52 2.53 14.76
C TRP A 122 17.19 3.04 16.04
N ARG A 123 18.48 3.38 15.99
CA ARG A 123 19.16 4.02 17.13
C ARG A 123 18.57 5.39 17.43
N ALA A 124 18.36 6.22 16.41
CA ALA A 124 17.76 7.54 16.56
C ALA A 124 16.34 7.46 17.15
N ALA A 125 15.50 6.56 16.63
CA ALA A 125 14.14 6.35 17.12
C ALA A 125 14.11 5.92 18.60
N ARG A 126 15.00 5.00 18.99
CA ARG A 126 15.16 4.56 20.39
C ARG A 126 15.64 5.69 21.30
N SER A 127 16.68 6.42 20.89
CA SER A 127 17.22 7.56 21.65
C SER A 127 16.19 8.68 21.83
N ALA A 128 15.36 8.93 20.81
CA ALA A 128 14.25 9.87 20.86
C ALA A 128 13.02 9.34 21.62
N LYS A 129 13.04 8.09 22.11
CA LYS A 129 11.92 7.42 22.80
C LYS A 129 10.61 7.48 22.00
N LEU A 130 10.70 7.35 20.68
CA LEU A 130 9.52 7.32 19.84
C LEU A 130 8.70 6.06 20.17
N LYS A 131 7.38 6.24 20.32
CA LYS A 131 6.47 5.11 20.42
C LYS A 131 6.38 4.46 19.05
N LEU A 132 6.81 3.20 18.96
CA LEU A 132 6.56 2.38 17.78
C LEU A 132 5.05 2.16 17.63
N LYS A 133 4.57 2.25 16.41
CA LYS A 133 3.20 1.93 16.04
C LYS A 133 3.23 0.72 15.12
N ASP A 134 2.31 -0.21 15.35
CA ASP A 134 2.09 -1.29 14.40
C ASP A 134 1.40 -0.71 13.17
N VAL A 135 2.00 -0.96 12.01
CA VAL A 135 1.49 -0.53 10.70
C VAL A 135 1.10 -1.78 9.95
N VAL A 136 -0.14 -1.82 9.45
CA VAL A 136 -0.61 -2.90 8.58
C VAL A 136 -0.27 -2.52 7.14
N LEU A 137 0.58 -3.32 6.50
CA LEU A 137 0.96 -3.17 5.11
C LEU A 137 0.34 -4.28 4.27
N ALA A 138 -0.42 -3.92 3.24
CA ALA A 138 -0.97 -4.87 2.28
C ALA A 138 0.06 -5.13 1.15
N VAL A 139 0.44 -6.39 0.96
CA VAL A 139 1.32 -6.83 -0.13
C VAL A 139 0.48 -7.55 -1.18
N ILE A 140 0.38 -6.96 -2.38
CA ILE A 140 -0.37 -7.51 -3.51
C ILE A 140 0.61 -8.28 -4.41
N ASP A 141 0.65 -9.61 -4.26
CA ASP A 141 1.64 -10.46 -4.91
C ASP A 141 1.10 -11.90 -5.10
N THR A 142 1.97 -12.90 -5.27
CA THR A 142 1.64 -14.31 -5.53
C THR A 142 1.13 -15.09 -4.31
N GLY A 143 0.99 -14.42 -3.17
CA GLY A 143 0.64 -14.99 -1.87
C GLY A 143 1.77 -14.84 -0.85
N VAL A 144 1.67 -15.56 0.26
CA VAL A 144 2.76 -15.67 1.25
C VAL A 144 2.84 -17.09 1.84
N ASP A 145 4.04 -17.58 2.15
CA ASP A 145 4.21 -18.75 3.00
C ASP A 145 3.74 -18.42 4.42
N THR A 146 2.54 -18.89 4.74
CA THR A 146 1.88 -18.64 6.03
C THR A 146 2.51 -19.39 7.20
N THR A 147 3.51 -20.24 6.92
CA THR A 147 4.21 -21.07 7.92
C THR A 147 5.66 -20.66 8.13
N HIS A 148 6.16 -19.65 7.38
CA HIS A 148 7.54 -19.21 7.50
C HIS A 148 7.82 -18.66 8.91
N PRO A 149 8.87 -19.14 9.61
CA PRO A 149 9.13 -18.78 11.02
C PRO A 149 9.28 -17.27 11.25
N ASP A 150 9.95 -16.57 10.33
CA ASP A 150 10.15 -15.11 10.44
C ASP A 150 8.88 -14.29 10.13
N LEU A 151 7.86 -14.89 9.49
CA LEU A 151 6.66 -14.18 9.05
C LEU A 151 5.40 -14.53 9.83
N VAL A 152 5.29 -15.76 10.36
CA VAL A 152 4.05 -16.30 10.95
C VAL A 152 3.48 -15.43 12.08
N ASN A 153 4.36 -14.73 12.80
CA ASN A 153 3.99 -13.84 13.91
C ASN A 153 3.76 -12.38 13.49
N GLN A 154 3.99 -12.04 12.22
CA GLN A 154 3.85 -10.67 11.69
C GLN A 154 2.55 -10.45 10.91
N PHE A 155 1.79 -11.51 10.61
CA PHE A 155 0.56 -11.38 9.83
C PHE A 155 -0.53 -10.65 10.62
N TRP A 156 -1.06 -9.60 10.00
CA TRP A 156 -2.34 -9.05 10.40
C TRP A 156 -3.44 -10.11 10.26
N ARG A 157 -4.39 -10.12 11.20
CA ARG A 157 -5.55 -11.01 11.17
C ARG A 157 -6.81 -10.16 11.18
N ASN A 158 -7.70 -10.46 10.26
CA ASN A 158 -9.02 -9.86 10.19
C ASN A 158 -9.79 -10.19 11.48
N PRO A 159 -10.22 -9.18 12.27
CA PRO A 159 -10.99 -9.42 13.48
C PRO A 159 -12.33 -10.13 13.26
N ALA A 160 -12.88 -10.07 12.04
CA ALA A 160 -14.18 -10.65 11.72
C ALA A 160 -14.13 -12.17 11.51
N ASP A 161 -13.10 -12.68 10.84
CA ASP A 161 -13.03 -14.09 10.41
C ASP A 161 -11.66 -14.77 10.64
N GLY A 162 -10.67 -14.03 11.14
CA GLY A 162 -9.32 -14.53 11.41
C GLY A 162 -8.44 -14.74 10.17
N SER A 163 -8.92 -14.40 8.98
CA SER A 163 -8.14 -14.47 7.74
C SER A 163 -6.96 -13.49 7.78
N ILE A 164 -5.87 -13.81 7.08
CA ILE A 164 -4.67 -12.96 6.99
C ILE A 164 -4.60 -12.14 5.69
N GLY A 165 -5.58 -12.33 4.80
CA GLY A 165 -5.60 -11.73 3.47
C GLY A 165 -6.62 -12.42 2.57
N PHE A 166 -6.59 -12.04 1.29
CA PHE A 166 -7.53 -12.55 0.29
C PHE A 166 -6.82 -12.92 -1.02
N ASN A 167 -7.19 -14.06 -1.58
CA ASN A 167 -6.72 -14.54 -2.87
C ASN A 167 -7.78 -14.25 -3.93
N PHE A 168 -7.58 -13.17 -4.68
CA PHE A 168 -8.50 -12.75 -5.74
C PHE A 168 -8.48 -13.69 -6.96
N ALA A 169 -7.35 -14.36 -7.23
CA ALA A 169 -7.25 -15.30 -8.35
C ALA A 169 -8.10 -16.56 -8.15
N LYS A 170 -8.28 -16.99 -6.89
CA LYS A 170 -9.09 -18.17 -6.52
C LYS A 170 -10.36 -17.83 -5.74
N ASN A 171 -10.64 -16.54 -5.57
CA ASN A 171 -11.78 -15.98 -4.83
C ASN A 171 -12.01 -16.63 -3.45
N ASN A 172 -10.96 -16.69 -2.62
CA ASN A 172 -11.03 -17.25 -1.27
C ASN A 172 -9.96 -16.63 -0.34
N THR A 173 -9.91 -17.05 0.93
CA THR A 173 -8.93 -16.56 1.93
C THR A 173 -7.65 -17.39 2.01
N ASN A 174 -7.46 -18.35 1.10
CA ASN A 174 -6.22 -19.13 1.02
C ASN A 174 -5.17 -18.36 0.21
N VAL A 175 -4.28 -17.67 0.93
CA VAL A 175 -3.21 -16.84 0.38
C VAL A 175 -1.86 -17.54 0.28
N THR A 176 -1.81 -18.88 0.38
CA THR A 176 -0.54 -19.62 0.30
C THR A 176 0.19 -19.33 -1.02
N ASP A 177 1.44 -18.91 -0.90
CA ASP A 177 2.32 -18.66 -2.03
C ASP A 177 2.76 -19.97 -2.71
N VAL A 178 2.75 -19.98 -4.04
CA VAL A 178 3.26 -21.10 -4.86
C VAL A 178 4.42 -20.70 -5.76
N LEU A 179 4.74 -19.40 -5.86
CA LEU A 179 5.79 -18.86 -6.72
C LEU A 179 6.97 -18.27 -5.95
N ARG A 180 6.86 -18.17 -4.62
CA ARG A 180 7.87 -17.64 -3.66
C ARG A 180 8.12 -16.13 -3.76
N HIS A 181 7.65 -15.47 -4.81
CA HIS A 181 7.85 -14.04 -5.04
C HIS A 181 7.19 -13.22 -3.94
N GLY A 182 5.91 -13.48 -3.65
CA GLY A 182 5.19 -12.77 -2.60
C GLY A 182 5.74 -13.02 -1.20
N THR A 183 6.21 -14.24 -0.93
CA THR A 183 6.92 -14.55 0.32
C THR A 183 8.21 -13.74 0.47
N HIS A 184 8.98 -13.61 -0.62
CA HIS A 184 10.20 -12.82 -0.64
C HIS A 184 9.93 -11.31 -0.50
N CYS A 185 8.87 -10.79 -1.13
CA CYS A 185 8.42 -9.40 -0.94
C CYS A 185 7.97 -9.15 0.51
N ALA A 186 7.16 -10.04 1.09
CA ALA A 186 6.70 -9.94 2.48
C ALA A 186 7.88 -9.96 3.48
N GLY A 187 8.89 -10.80 3.24
CA GLY A 187 10.13 -10.84 4.03
C GLY A 187 10.90 -9.53 4.09
N GLN A 188 10.83 -8.71 3.04
CA GLN A 188 11.49 -7.39 3.03
C GLN A 188 10.76 -6.34 3.87
N CYS A 189 9.44 -6.50 4.06
CA CYS A 189 8.61 -5.63 4.88
C CYS A 189 8.57 -6.05 6.36
N GLY A 190 8.89 -7.32 6.63
CA GLY A 190 8.94 -7.89 7.96
C GLY A 190 9.98 -7.21 8.85
N ARG A 191 9.75 -7.28 10.16
CA ARG A 191 10.73 -6.82 11.13
C ARG A 191 11.97 -7.74 11.07
N PRO A 192 13.19 -7.20 10.97
CA PRO A 192 14.40 -7.98 11.23
C PRO A 192 14.43 -8.40 12.70
N ASP A 193 14.61 -9.70 12.95
CA ASP A 193 14.71 -10.28 14.29
C ASP A 193 15.96 -9.78 15.06
#